data_AF-A0A6J4NTR0-F1
#
_entry.id   AF-A0A6J4NTR0-F1
#
_cell.length_a   1.000
_cell.length_b   1.000
_cell.length_c   1.000
_cell.angle_alpha   90.00
_cell.angle_beta   90.00
_cell.angle_gamma   90.00
#
_symmetry.space_group_name_H-M   'P 1'
#
loop_
_entity.id
_entity.type
_entity.pdbx_description
1 polymer ?
#
loop_
_entity_poly.entity_id
_entity_poly.type
_entity_poly.pdbx_seq_one_letter_code
_entity_poly.pdbx_strand_id
1 'polypeptide(L)'
;MLPRQSHAPSPPPLAPLVTQPTLKPERPRWLRYSVAIFCVLLALVLMLGFNSWLPIRRSPFLVFFTAVMVGAWYGGLGPGLCATAIATIAATYFFLPPIYVLRVDDPGDLVRLGIFVLVSLLLVSLSSTRRQLVRALRHERDLITAIVSTAGSFIVVLDRWGRIIQFNRACEQLTGYTFAEVRGKYVWDLFLLVEDIEPVKQVFQNLCINAVPSEYENYWLARDGRRRLIAWSSNVLLDEWGAVSHVISTGIDITERKQVERSLQETNQELQALIQASPVAITVLDRRGIVKRWNPAAEQIFGWRANETINHVMPESTLEVPGW
;
A
#
# COMPACT_ATOMS: atom_id res chain seq x y z
N MET A 1 -14.38 21.18 53.38
CA MET A 1 -15.01 20.75 52.12
C MET A 1 -13.93 20.68 51.06
N LEU A 2 -13.51 19.48 50.68
CA LEU A 2 -12.53 19.21 49.60
C LEU A 2 -13.29 18.61 48.40
N PRO A 3 -12.94 18.95 47.14
CA PRO A 3 -13.67 18.46 45.98
C PRO A 3 -13.30 17.01 45.67
N ARG A 4 -14.32 16.20 45.33
CA ARG A 4 -14.18 14.82 44.87
C ARG A 4 -13.36 14.77 43.57
N GLN A 5 -12.26 14.04 43.57
CA GLN A 5 -11.55 13.66 42.35
C GLN A 5 -12.40 12.66 41.56
N SER A 6 -12.75 13.03 40.32
CA SER A 6 -13.38 12.14 39.35
C SER A 6 -12.33 11.17 38.80
N HIS A 7 -12.40 9.89 39.16
CA HIS A 7 -11.65 8.85 38.48
C HIS A 7 -12.12 8.73 37.03
N ALA A 8 -11.24 9.05 36.09
CA ALA A 8 -11.46 8.75 34.68
C ALA A 8 -11.46 7.22 34.48
N PRO A 9 -12.36 6.65 33.65
CA PRO A 9 -12.38 5.22 33.37
C PRO A 9 -11.13 4.84 32.56
N SER A 10 -10.46 3.77 32.99
CA SER A 10 -9.32 3.17 32.29
C SER A 10 -9.69 2.80 30.85
N PRO A 11 -8.80 3.05 29.87
CA PRO A 11 -9.07 2.74 28.47
C PRO A 11 -9.32 1.23 28.29
N PRO A 12 -10.26 0.83 27.43
CA PRO A 12 -10.51 -0.58 27.16
C PRO A 12 -9.24 -1.23 26.58
N PRO A 13 -8.99 -2.52 26.87
CA PRO A 13 -7.84 -3.22 26.32
C PRO A 13 -7.89 -3.16 24.79
N LEU A 14 -6.78 -2.73 24.18
CA LEU A 14 -6.61 -2.70 22.73
C LEU A 14 -7.02 -4.05 22.14
N ALA A 15 -8.08 -4.05 21.34
CA ALA A 15 -8.45 -5.20 20.53
C ALA A 15 -7.24 -5.57 19.65
N PRO A 16 -6.91 -6.87 19.52
CA PRO A 16 -5.74 -7.29 18.77
C PRO A 16 -5.83 -6.71 17.36
N LEU A 17 -4.80 -5.95 16.97
CA LEU A 17 -4.64 -5.48 15.60
C LEU A 17 -4.91 -6.66 14.68
N VAL A 18 -5.79 -6.46 13.68
CA VAL A 18 -5.94 -7.35 12.53
C VAL A 18 -4.54 -7.78 12.14
N THR A 19 -4.22 -9.04 12.45
CA THR A 19 -2.88 -9.58 12.26
C THR A 19 -2.58 -9.39 10.80
N GLN A 20 -1.57 -8.56 10.50
CA GLN A 20 -0.92 -8.60 9.19
C GLN A 20 -0.74 -10.08 8.83
N PRO A 21 -1.01 -10.52 7.60
CA PRO A 21 -0.63 -11.86 7.20
C PRO A 21 0.88 -11.90 7.38
N THR A 22 1.33 -12.46 8.50
CA THR A 22 2.74 -12.59 8.84
C THR A 22 3.37 -13.25 7.65
N LEU A 23 4.27 -12.55 6.97
CA LEU A 23 5.13 -13.10 5.93
C LEU A 23 5.62 -14.44 6.46
N LYS A 24 5.09 -15.55 5.91
CA LYS A 24 5.53 -16.88 6.32
C LYS A 24 7.04 -16.87 6.18
N PRO A 25 7.81 -17.05 7.26
CA PRO A 25 9.24 -16.89 7.23
C PRO A 25 9.79 -17.77 6.10
N GLU A 26 10.65 -17.19 5.28
CA GLU A 26 11.36 -17.91 4.24
C GLU A 26 11.94 -19.18 4.86
N ARG A 27 11.44 -20.34 4.43
CA ARG A 27 11.86 -21.62 5.02
C ARG A 27 13.37 -21.73 4.97
N PRO A 28 14.03 -22.19 6.03
CA PRO A 28 15.49 -22.21 6.08
C PRO A 28 16.05 -23.06 4.95
N ARG A 29 17.17 -22.63 4.37
CA ARG A 29 17.75 -23.25 3.16
C ARG A 29 17.99 -24.75 3.36
N TRP A 30 18.53 -25.17 4.51
CA TRP A 30 18.79 -26.58 4.80
C TRP A 30 17.53 -27.46 4.68
N LEU A 31 16.38 -27.01 5.21
CA LEU A 31 15.12 -27.74 5.16
C LEU A 31 14.63 -27.94 3.72
N ARG A 32 14.88 -26.97 2.83
CA ARG A 32 14.50 -27.06 1.41
C ARG A 32 15.28 -28.16 0.69
N TYR A 33 16.57 -28.31 1.00
CA TYR A 33 17.42 -29.37 0.43
C TYR A 33 17.17 -30.72 1.09
N SER A 34 16.95 -30.78 2.41
CA SER A 34 16.63 -32.02 3.11
C SER A 34 15.36 -32.68 2.58
N VAL A 35 14.31 -31.89 2.30
CA VAL A 35 13.07 -32.41 1.71
C VAL A 35 13.31 -32.96 0.29
N ALA A 36 14.07 -32.25 -0.53
CA ALA A 36 14.41 -32.71 -1.88
C ALA A 36 15.18 -34.04 -1.85
N ILE A 37 16.20 -34.15 -0.98
CA ILE A 37 16.99 -35.37 -0.81
C ILE A 37 16.12 -36.51 -0.27
N PHE A 38 15.28 -36.23 0.74
CA PHE A 38 14.38 -37.21 1.31
C PHE A 38 13.38 -37.77 0.29
N CYS A 39 12.79 -36.91 -0.56
CA CYS A 39 11.90 -37.35 -1.63
C CYS A 39 12.60 -38.28 -2.63
N VAL A 40 13.86 -38.00 -2.98
CA VAL A 40 14.64 -38.85 -3.89
C VAL A 40 15.02 -40.18 -3.24
N LEU A 41 15.41 -40.17 -1.96
CA LEU A 41 15.68 -41.38 -1.18
C LEU A 41 14.42 -42.25 -1.01
N LEU A 42 13.27 -41.62 -0.75
CA LEU A 42 12.00 -42.32 -0.65
C LEU A 42 11.62 -42.95 -2.00
N ALA A 43 11.79 -42.22 -3.10
CA ALA A 43 11.58 -42.74 -4.45
C ALA A 43 12.50 -43.94 -4.74
N LEU A 44 13.77 -43.86 -4.34
CA LEU A 44 14.74 -44.95 -4.48
C LEU A 44 14.31 -46.20 -3.69
N VAL A 45 13.97 -46.05 -2.40
CA VAL A 45 13.54 -47.16 -1.54
C VAL A 45 12.27 -47.81 -2.08
N LEU A 46 11.29 -47.00 -2.49
CA LEU A 46 10.06 -47.49 -3.12
C LEU A 46 10.39 -48.30 -4.37
N MET A 47 11.26 -47.79 -5.25
CA MET A 47 11.65 -48.51 -6.46
C MET A 47 12.38 -49.83 -6.17
N LEU A 48 13.28 -49.85 -5.19
CA LEU A 48 14.00 -51.07 -4.81
C LEU A 48 13.06 -52.12 -4.19
N GLY A 49 12.11 -51.70 -3.35
CA GLY A 49 11.12 -52.59 -2.73
C GLY A 49 10.08 -53.14 -3.72
N PHE A 50 9.61 -52.31 -4.66
CA PHE A 50 8.66 -52.73 -5.68
C PHE A 50 9.29 -53.55 -6.82
N ASN A 51 10.61 -53.52 -7.00
CA ASN A 51 11.32 -54.33 -8.00
C ASN A 51 11.07 -55.84 -7.83
N SER A 52 10.74 -56.28 -6.62
CA SER A 52 10.38 -57.68 -6.30
C SER A 52 8.98 -58.07 -6.77
N TRP A 53 8.07 -57.09 -6.92
CA TRP A 53 6.64 -57.32 -7.18
C TRP A 53 6.21 -56.86 -8.59
N LEU A 54 6.76 -55.77 -9.11
CA LEU A 54 6.61 -55.34 -10.49
C LEU A 54 8.00 -55.22 -11.13
N PRO A 55 8.24 -55.78 -12.33
CA PRO A 55 9.47 -55.55 -13.08
C PRO A 55 9.49 -54.12 -13.67
N ILE A 56 9.60 -53.11 -12.80
CA ILE A 56 9.69 -51.67 -13.14
C ILE A 56 11.05 -51.35 -13.81
N ARG A 57 11.93 -52.34 -14.00
CA ARG A 57 13.24 -52.21 -14.68
C ARG A 57 13.17 -51.55 -16.06
N ARG A 58 12.03 -51.57 -16.74
CA ARG A 58 11.87 -50.92 -18.06
C ARG A 58 11.67 -49.40 -18.00
N SER A 59 11.30 -48.82 -16.85
CA SER A 59 11.03 -47.37 -16.72
C SER A 59 11.28 -46.81 -15.30
N PRO A 60 12.54 -46.83 -14.81
CA PRO A 60 12.89 -46.40 -13.45
C PRO A 60 12.68 -44.89 -13.20
N PHE A 61 12.39 -44.09 -14.24
CA PHE A 61 12.38 -42.63 -14.13
C PHE A 61 11.07 -42.03 -13.61
N LEU A 62 9.95 -42.76 -13.67
CA LEU A 62 8.61 -42.25 -13.34
C LEU A 62 8.49 -41.74 -11.90
N VAL A 63 8.99 -42.50 -10.92
CA VAL A 63 8.93 -42.13 -9.49
C VAL A 63 9.97 -41.06 -9.16
N PHE A 64 11.08 -40.98 -9.92
CA PHE A 64 12.05 -39.90 -9.76
C PHE A 64 11.51 -38.56 -10.27
N PHE A 65 10.68 -38.53 -11.32
CA PHE A 65 10.04 -37.28 -11.76
C PHE A 65 9.15 -36.66 -10.68
N THR A 66 8.39 -37.48 -9.94
CA THR A 66 7.53 -36.97 -8.87
C THR A 66 8.38 -36.45 -7.71
N ALA A 67 9.48 -37.13 -7.35
CA ALA A 67 10.42 -36.64 -6.34
C ALA A 67 11.08 -35.31 -6.74
N VAL A 68 11.54 -35.19 -7.99
CA VAL A 68 12.11 -33.94 -8.53
C VAL A 68 11.07 -32.83 -8.56
N MET A 69 9.82 -33.13 -8.95
CA MET A 69 8.73 -32.15 -8.97
C MET A 69 8.42 -31.62 -7.57
N VAL A 70 8.35 -32.50 -6.56
CA VAL A 70 8.10 -32.11 -5.16
C VAL A 70 9.28 -31.33 -4.59
N GLY A 71 10.52 -31.78 -4.84
CA GLY A 71 11.74 -31.07 -4.42
C GLY A 71 11.84 -29.68 -5.03
N ALA A 72 11.54 -29.56 -6.33
CA ALA A 72 11.45 -28.30 -7.03
C ALA A 72 10.34 -27.44 -6.41
N TRP A 73 9.11 -27.93 -6.31
CA TRP A 73 7.96 -27.17 -5.79
C TRP A 73 8.12 -26.70 -4.34
N TYR A 74 8.73 -27.52 -3.49
CA TYR A 74 8.96 -27.19 -2.08
C TYR A 74 10.17 -26.26 -1.88
N GLY A 75 11.26 -26.50 -2.62
CA GLY A 75 12.56 -25.88 -2.34
C GLY A 75 13.01 -24.78 -3.31
N GLY A 76 12.46 -24.75 -4.53
CA GLY A 76 12.85 -23.81 -5.58
C GLY A 76 13.78 -24.44 -6.61
N LEU A 77 14.47 -23.60 -7.39
CA LEU A 77 15.35 -24.04 -8.48
C LEU A 77 16.50 -24.93 -7.96
N GLY A 78 17.22 -24.47 -6.93
CA GLY A 78 18.39 -25.17 -6.38
C GLY A 78 18.08 -26.60 -5.89
N PRO A 79 17.15 -26.78 -4.95
CA PRO A 79 16.77 -28.11 -4.47
C PRO A 79 16.18 -29.02 -5.56
N GLY A 80 15.48 -28.45 -6.55
CA GLY A 80 15.02 -29.19 -7.73
C GLY A 80 16.17 -29.74 -8.58
N LEU A 81 17.19 -28.91 -8.87
CA LEU A 81 18.39 -29.34 -9.59
C LEU A 81 19.19 -30.40 -8.81
N CYS A 82 19.32 -30.24 -7.50
CA CYS A 82 19.96 -31.23 -6.64
C CYS A 82 19.19 -32.56 -6.63
N ALA A 83 17.86 -32.52 -6.56
CA ALA A 83 17.04 -33.72 -6.66
C ALA A 83 17.25 -34.43 -8.00
N THR A 84 17.31 -33.68 -9.11
CA THR A 84 17.58 -34.23 -10.44
C THR A 84 18.96 -34.91 -10.47
N ALA A 85 20.00 -34.25 -9.97
CA ALA A 85 21.36 -34.81 -9.95
C ALA A 85 21.43 -36.12 -9.15
N ILE A 86 20.87 -36.14 -7.95
CA ILE A 86 20.85 -37.35 -7.10
C ILE A 86 20.02 -38.45 -7.75
N ALA A 87 18.86 -38.11 -8.33
CA ALA A 87 18.00 -39.07 -9.03
C ALA A 87 18.68 -39.66 -10.26
N THR A 88 19.43 -38.86 -11.04
CA THR A 88 20.22 -39.34 -12.17
C THR A 88 21.29 -40.33 -11.70
N ILE A 89 22.06 -39.99 -10.66
CA ILE A 89 23.09 -40.88 -10.10
C ILE A 89 22.48 -42.19 -9.60
N ALA A 90 21.38 -42.10 -8.85
CA ALA A 90 20.64 -43.26 -8.35
C ALA A 90 20.11 -44.14 -9.49
N ALA A 91 19.52 -43.53 -10.53
CA ALA A 91 19.00 -44.24 -11.69
C ALA A 91 20.12 -44.99 -12.43
N THR A 92 21.25 -44.32 -12.69
CA THR A 92 22.40 -44.92 -13.36
C THR A 92 23.02 -46.06 -12.54
N TYR A 93 23.16 -45.90 -11.24
CA TYR A 93 23.85 -46.89 -10.40
C TYR A 93 23.02 -48.14 -10.11
N PHE A 94 21.71 -47.99 -9.84
CA PHE A 94 20.86 -49.11 -9.37
C PHE A 94 20.00 -49.76 -10.46
N PHE A 95 19.69 -49.05 -11.55
CA PHE A 95 18.67 -49.51 -12.51
C PHE A 95 19.17 -49.68 -13.93
N LEU A 96 20.28 -49.03 -14.33
CA LEU A 96 20.84 -49.17 -15.66
C LEU A 96 21.98 -50.21 -15.67
N PRO A 97 22.02 -51.13 -16.65
CA PRO A 97 23.15 -52.03 -16.83
C PRO A 97 24.40 -51.30 -17.35
N PRO A 98 25.62 -51.65 -16.89
CA PRO A 98 25.93 -52.57 -15.78
C PRO A 98 25.58 -52.01 -14.40
N ILE A 99 24.83 -52.79 -13.61
CA ILE A 99 24.35 -52.38 -12.27
C ILE A 99 25.55 -52.26 -11.31
N TYR A 100 25.48 -51.30 -10.38
CA TYR A 100 26.52 -50.96 -9.41
C TYR A 100 27.78 -50.33 -9.99
N VAL A 101 27.71 -49.87 -11.24
CA VAL A 101 28.78 -49.13 -11.91
C VAL A 101 28.19 -47.84 -12.51
N LEU A 102 28.89 -46.71 -12.35
CA LEU A 102 28.52 -45.43 -12.94
C LEU A 102 28.96 -45.36 -14.41
N ARG A 103 28.48 -46.31 -15.22
CA ARG A 103 28.78 -46.41 -16.64
C ARG A 103 27.54 -46.87 -17.39
N VAL A 104 27.28 -46.25 -18.55
CA VAL A 104 26.15 -46.59 -19.41
C VAL A 104 26.74 -47.02 -20.74
N ASP A 105 26.62 -48.30 -21.06
CA ASP A 105 27.16 -48.89 -22.29
C ASP A 105 26.10 -49.02 -23.39
N ASP A 106 24.81 -49.05 -23.03
CA ASP A 106 23.70 -49.15 -23.97
C ASP A 106 23.24 -47.77 -24.49
N PRO A 107 23.17 -47.56 -25.83
CA PRO A 107 22.67 -46.32 -26.41
C PRO A 107 21.22 -45.99 -26.03
N GLY A 108 20.36 -46.98 -25.79
CA GLY A 108 18.97 -46.78 -25.39
C GLY A 108 18.85 -46.19 -23.98
N ASP A 109 19.70 -46.63 -23.06
CA ASP A 109 19.73 -46.11 -21.69
C ASP A 109 20.34 -44.71 -21.60
N LEU A 110 21.29 -44.37 -22.48
CA LEU A 110 21.75 -42.98 -22.67
C LEU A 110 20.61 -42.05 -23.11
N VAL A 111 19.79 -42.48 -24.07
CA VAL A 111 18.63 -41.69 -24.54
C VAL A 111 17.62 -41.50 -23.41
N ARG A 112 17.33 -42.54 -22.61
CA ARG A 112 16.41 -42.45 -21.48
C ARG A 112 16.89 -41.51 -20.39
N LEU A 113 18.19 -41.54 -20.05
CA LEU A 113 18.79 -40.57 -19.12
C LEU A 113 18.71 -39.15 -19.67
N GLY A 114 18.99 -38.95 -20.96
CA GLY A 114 18.87 -37.65 -21.61
C GLY A 114 17.44 -37.09 -21.52
N ILE A 115 16.43 -37.90 -21.82
CA ILE A 115 15.01 -37.53 -21.68
C ILE A 115 14.68 -37.23 -20.23
N PHE A 116 15.15 -38.03 -19.27
CA PHE A 116 14.92 -37.80 -17.85
C PHE A 116 15.48 -36.46 -17.38
N VAL A 117 16.73 -36.15 -17.72
CA VAL A 117 17.38 -34.89 -17.37
C VAL A 117 16.64 -33.71 -18.03
N LEU A 118 16.29 -33.83 -19.31
CA LEU A 118 15.58 -32.78 -20.05
C LEU A 118 14.19 -32.49 -19.46
N VAL A 119 13.39 -33.53 -19.20
CA VAL A 119 12.05 -33.37 -18.60
C VAL A 119 12.17 -32.84 -17.17
N SER A 120 13.15 -33.30 -16.40
CA SER A 120 13.39 -32.80 -15.03
C SER A 120 13.78 -31.32 -15.02
N LEU A 121 14.64 -30.89 -15.95
CA LEU A 121 14.99 -29.47 -16.13
C LEU A 121 13.76 -28.63 -16.53
N LEU A 122 12.92 -29.15 -17.41
CA LEU A 122 11.68 -28.49 -17.83
C LEU A 122 10.68 -28.35 -16.68
N LEU A 123 10.50 -29.39 -15.86
CA LEU A 123 9.66 -29.36 -14.65
C LEU A 123 10.17 -28.33 -13.63
N VAL A 124 11.49 -28.30 -13.40
CA VAL A 124 12.15 -27.35 -12.51
C VAL A 124 11.96 -25.91 -13.02
N SER A 125 12.17 -25.70 -14.33
CA SER A 125 11.98 -24.40 -14.98
C SER A 125 10.54 -23.91 -14.88
N LEU A 126 9.56 -24.73 -15.27
CA LEU A 126 8.13 -24.41 -15.20
C LEU A 126 7.69 -24.05 -13.77
N SER A 127 8.14 -24.84 -12.79
CA SER A 127 7.85 -24.60 -11.38
C SER A 127 8.48 -23.30 -10.85
N SER A 128 9.65 -22.92 -11.39
CA SER A 128 10.31 -21.65 -11.07
C SER A 128 9.56 -20.46 -11.66
N THR A 129 9.25 -20.50 -12.96
CA THR A 129 8.53 -19.43 -13.67
C THR A 129 7.15 -19.16 -13.06
N ARG A 130 6.39 -20.23 -12.76
CA ARG A 130 5.08 -20.10 -12.09
C ARG A 130 5.22 -19.40 -10.73
N ARG A 131 6.27 -19.70 -9.96
CA ARG A 131 6.49 -19.06 -8.66
C ARG A 131 6.91 -17.61 -8.79
N GLN A 132 7.71 -17.26 -9.79
CA GLN A 132 8.08 -15.87 -10.06
C GLN A 132 6.85 -15.04 -10.42
N LEU A 133 5.99 -15.54 -11.31
CA LEU A 133 4.73 -14.88 -11.67
C LEU A 133 3.82 -14.68 -10.45
N VAL A 134 3.63 -15.72 -9.64
CA VAL A 134 2.80 -15.61 -8.42
C VAL A 134 3.41 -14.63 -7.41
N ARG A 135 4.74 -14.55 -7.29
CA ARG A 135 5.41 -13.59 -6.42
C ARG A 135 5.29 -12.16 -6.93
N ALA A 136 5.46 -11.94 -8.23
CA ALA A 136 5.29 -10.63 -8.85
C ALA A 136 3.88 -10.10 -8.63
N LEU A 137 2.85 -10.92 -8.90
CA LEU A 137 1.45 -10.57 -8.64
C LEU A 137 1.15 -10.28 -7.17
N ARG A 138 1.80 -10.99 -6.24
CA ARG A 138 1.67 -10.70 -4.81
C ARG A 138 2.33 -9.39 -4.43
N HIS A 139 3.53 -9.14 -4.93
CA HIS A 139 4.24 -7.90 -4.65
C HIS A 139 3.46 -6.69 -5.15
N GLU A 140 2.88 -6.75 -6.35
CA GLU A 140 2.05 -5.68 -6.88
C GLU A 140 0.82 -5.43 -5.99
N ARG A 141 0.11 -6.49 -5.58
CA ARG A 141 -1.03 -6.38 -4.66
C ARG A 141 -0.65 -5.83 -3.29
N ASP A 142 0.46 -6.31 -2.72
CA ASP A 142 0.94 -5.89 -1.42
C ASP A 142 1.43 -4.43 -1.47
N LEU A 143 2.04 -4.01 -2.58
CA LEU A 143 2.46 -2.63 -2.82
C LEU A 143 1.25 -1.69 -2.92
N ILE A 144 0.25 -2.07 -3.73
CA ILE A 144 -1.02 -1.31 -3.83
C ILE A 144 -1.65 -1.20 -2.44
N THR A 145 -1.73 -2.30 -1.69
CA THR A 145 -2.32 -2.32 -0.34
C THR A 145 -1.50 -1.48 0.66
N ALA A 146 -0.17 -1.50 0.56
CA ALA A 146 0.74 -0.74 1.41
C ALA A 146 0.65 0.77 1.13
N ILE A 147 0.67 1.20 -0.14
CA ILE A 147 0.54 2.61 -0.52
C ILE A 147 -0.78 3.18 -0.02
N VAL A 148 -1.85 2.42 -0.25
CA VAL A 148 -3.20 2.76 0.20
C VAL A 148 -3.33 2.84 1.73
N SER A 149 -2.66 1.96 2.47
CA SER A 149 -2.77 1.90 3.94
C SER A 149 -1.83 2.86 4.68
N THR A 150 -0.65 3.16 4.12
CA THR A 150 0.37 3.99 4.77
C THR A 150 -0.04 5.45 4.84
N ALA A 151 -0.87 5.93 3.91
CA ALA A 151 -1.39 7.30 3.90
C ALA A 151 -2.59 7.52 4.84
N GLY A 152 -3.04 6.49 5.58
CA GLY A 152 -4.30 6.57 6.35
C GLY A 152 -5.51 6.86 5.46
N SER A 153 -5.39 6.62 4.16
CA SER A 153 -6.38 7.03 3.18
C SER A 153 -7.68 6.25 3.37
N PHE A 154 -8.78 6.99 3.39
CA PHE A 154 -10.12 6.45 3.38
C PHE A 154 -10.34 5.76 2.04
N ILE A 155 -10.90 4.55 2.07
CA ILE A 155 -11.39 3.90 0.85
C ILE A 155 -12.83 3.53 1.07
N VAL A 156 -13.65 4.00 0.15
CA VAL A 156 -15.03 3.57 0.02
C VAL A 156 -15.24 3.09 -1.41
N VAL A 157 -15.86 1.92 -1.53
CA VAL A 157 -16.33 1.44 -2.82
C VAL A 157 -17.84 1.46 -2.79
N LEU A 158 -18.44 2.05 -3.81
CA LEU A 158 -19.87 2.20 -3.98
C LEU A 158 -20.34 1.37 -5.18
N ASP A 159 -21.57 0.88 -5.11
CA ASP A 159 -22.27 0.37 -6.29
C ASP A 159 -22.71 1.52 -7.22
N ARG A 160 -23.27 1.18 -8.38
CA ARG A 160 -23.81 2.14 -9.37
C ARG A 160 -24.93 3.05 -8.86
N TRP A 161 -25.49 2.78 -7.68
CA TRP A 161 -26.51 3.62 -7.05
C TRP A 161 -25.95 4.45 -5.89
N GLY A 162 -24.68 4.30 -5.53
CA GLY A 162 -24.03 5.02 -4.44
C GLY A 162 -24.17 4.33 -3.07
N ARG A 163 -24.48 3.03 -3.05
CA ARG A 163 -24.52 2.25 -1.79
C ARG A 163 -23.15 1.68 -1.48
N ILE A 164 -22.80 1.68 -0.20
CA ILE A 164 -21.49 1.24 0.28
C ILE A 164 -21.35 -0.28 0.14
N ILE A 165 -20.45 -0.73 -0.73
CA ILE A 165 -20.10 -2.14 -0.89
C ILE A 165 -18.79 -2.51 -0.19
N GLN A 166 -17.90 -1.53 0.04
CA GLN A 166 -16.68 -1.72 0.80
C GLN A 166 -16.29 -0.45 1.54
N PHE A 167 -15.77 -0.62 2.75
CA PHE A 167 -15.40 0.47 3.66
C PHE A 167 -14.17 0.02 4.45
N ASN A 168 -13.03 0.69 4.28
CA ASN A 168 -11.80 0.25 4.93
C ASN A 168 -11.76 0.66 6.42
N ARG A 169 -10.79 0.09 7.16
CA ARG A 169 -10.61 0.35 8.59
C ARG A 169 -10.35 1.83 8.92
N ALA A 170 -9.69 2.57 8.02
CA ALA A 170 -9.47 4.00 8.22
C ALA A 170 -10.79 4.77 8.26
N CYS A 171 -11.73 4.42 7.37
CA CYS A 171 -13.07 5.01 7.39
C CYS A 171 -13.84 4.64 8.68
N GLU A 172 -13.69 3.41 9.18
CA GLU A 172 -14.32 3.00 10.44
C GLU A 172 -13.78 3.81 11.63
N GLN A 173 -12.46 4.03 11.68
CA GLN A 173 -11.82 4.83 12.72
C GLN A 173 -12.22 6.31 12.66
N LEU A 174 -12.35 6.87 11.46
CA LEU A 174 -12.75 8.27 11.25
C LEU A 174 -14.20 8.50 11.66
N THR A 175 -15.10 7.65 11.16
CA THR A 175 -16.55 7.87 11.26
C THR A 175 -17.15 7.27 12.54
N GLY A 176 -16.49 6.29 13.16
CA GLY A 176 -17.01 5.53 14.30
C GLY A 176 -18.09 4.50 13.91
N TYR A 177 -18.31 4.27 12.62
CA TYR A 177 -19.19 3.23 12.10
C TYR A 177 -18.39 2.02 11.65
N THR A 178 -18.90 0.83 11.91
CA THR A 178 -18.34 -0.42 11.35
C THR A 178 -18.87 -0.67 9.95
N PHE A 179 -18.11 -1.39 9.13
CA PHE A 179 -18.54 -1.77 7.78
C PHE A 179 -19.88 -2.51 7.79
N ALA A 180 -20.12 -3.36 8.79
CA ALA A 180 -21.37 -4.10 8.93
C ALA A 180 -22.60 -3.18 9.07
N GLU A 181 -22.46 -2.02 9.71
CA GLU A 181 -23.56 -1.07 9.92
C GLU A 181 -23.87 -0.21 8.70
N VAL A 182 -22.87 0.02 7.85
CA VAL A 182 -22.96 0.96 6.72
C VAL A 182 -23.13 0.26 5.37
N ARG A 183 -22.81 -1.04 5.32
CA ARG A 183 -22.95 -1.86 4.11
C ARG A 183 -24.37 -1.77 3.54
N GLY A 184 -24.45 -1.47 2.25
CA GLY A 184 -25.70 -1.37 1.49
C GLY A 184 -26.49 -0.08 1.71
N LYS A 185 -26.06 0.80 2.61
CA LYS A 185 -26.65 2.13 2.79
C LYS A 185 -26.01 3.14 1.85
N TYR A 186 -26.73 4.21 1.54
CA TYR A 186 -26.21 5.30 0.73
C TYR A 186 -25.18 6.12 1.52
N VAL A 187 -24.07 6.46 0.86
CA VAL A 187 -22.98 7.22 1.49
C VAL A 187 -23.44 8.60 1.97
N TRP A 188 -24.35 9.24 1.24
CA TRP A 188 -24.86 10.58 1.55
C TRP A 188 -25.92 10.64 2.64
N ASP A 189 -26.56 9.52 2.98
CA ASP A 189 -27.51 9.47 4.09
C ASP A 189 -26.82 9.33 5.45
N LEU A 190 -25.54 8.93 5.45
CA LEU A 190 -24.80 8.59 6.68
C LEU A 190 -23.77 9.61 7.08
N PHE A 191 -22.95 10.07 6.13
CA PHE A 191 -21.75 10.84 6.43
C PHE A 191 -21.82 12.28 5.95
N LEU A 192 -22.69 12.61 5.01
CA LEU A 192 -22.73 13.93 4.41
C LEU A 192 -23.65 14.88 5.20
N LEU A 193 -23.26 16.15 5.27
CA LEU A 193 -24.15 17.21 5.73
C LEU A 193 -25.19 17.50 4.65
N VAL A 194 -26.37 17.96 5.05
CA VAL A 194 -27.49 18.26 4.15
C VAL A 194 -27.08 19.17 2.98
N GLU A 195 -26.20 20.14 3.24
CA GLU A 195 -25.65 21.06 2.25
C GLU A 195 -24.72 20.39 1.21
N ASP A 196 -24.03 19.31 1.58
CA ASP A 196 -23.07 18.60 0.74
C ASP A 196 -23.70 17.42 -0.04
N ILE A 197 -24.93 17.00 0.30
CA ILE A 197 -25.59 15.84 -0.33
C ILE A 197 -25.77 16.05 -1.84
N GLU A 198 -26.32 17.19 -2.25
CA GLU A 198 -26.66 17.43 -3.65
C GLU A 198 -25.41 17.63 -4.54
N PRO A 199 -24.41 18.43 -4.15
CA PRO A 199 -23.15 18.52 -4.89
C PRO A 199 -22.48 17.16 -5.08
N VAL A 200 -22.41 16.33 -4.03
CA VAL A 200 -21.77 15.01 -4.13
C VAL A 200 -22.56 14.05 -5.00
N LYS A 201 -23.90 14.10 -4.98
CA LYS A 201 -24.73 13.33 -5.92
C LYS A 201 -24.49 13.73 -7.37
N GLN A 202 -24.33 15.02 -7.66
CA GLN A 202 -24.01 15.49 -9.01
C GLN A 202 -22.64 14.98 -9.47
N VAL A 203 -21.63 15.04 -8.61
CA VAL A 203 -20.29 14.49 -8.89
C VAL A 203 -20.39 12.98 -9.17
N PHE A 204 -21.10 12.24 -8.32
CA PHE A 204 -21.31 10.79 -8.49
C PHE A 204 -22.01 10.46 -9.82
N GLN A 205 -23.08 11.19 -10.17
CA GLN A 205 -23.79 11.00 -11.44
C GLN A 205 -22.89 11.29 -12.64
N ASN A 206 -22.11 12.37 -12.61
CA ASN A 206 -21.17 12.71 -13.66
C ASN A 206 -20.08 11.64 -13.84
N LEU A 207 -19.58 11.07 -12.74
CA LEU A 207 -18.66 9.93 -12.76
C LEU A 207 -19.31 8.71 -13.42
N CYS A 208 -20.55 8.39 -13.05
CA CYS A 208 -21.26 7.23 -13.60
C CYS A 208 -21.59 7.38 -15.10
N ILE A 209 -21.83 8.60 -15.59
CA ILE A 209 -22.18 8.87 -16.99
C ILE A 209 -20.93 9.00 -17.87
N ASN A 210 -19.96 9.81 -17.43
CA ASN A 210 -18.83 10.21 -18.27
C ASN A 210 -17.55 9.41 -18.00
N ALA A 211 -17.51 8.62 -16.92
CA ALA A 211 -16.32 7.89 -16.47
C ALA A 211 -15.07 8.77 -16.27
N VAL A 212 -15.26 10.07 -16.01
CA VAL A 212 -14.17 11.02 -15.82
C VAL A 212 -13.76 11.04 -14.34
N PRO A 213 -12.48 10.80 -14.01
CA PRO A 213 -11.94 10.97 -12.66
C PRO A 213 -12.31 12.33 -12.07
N SER A 214 -12.72 12.35 -10.81
CA SER A 214 -13.12 13.60 -10.15
C SER A 214 -12.41 13.77 -8.81
N GLU A 215 -11.92 14.98 -8.58
CA GLU A 215 -11.36 15.43 -7.31
C GLU A 215 -12.29 16.51 -6.72
N TYR A 216 -12.65 16.35 -5.45
CA TYR A 216 -13.53 17.28 -4.73
C TYR A 216 -13.27 17.21 -3.23
N GLU A 217 -13.67 18.25 -2.51
CA GLU A 217 -13.59 18.33 -1.05
C GLU A 217 -14.98 18.44 -0.47
N ASN A 218 -15.27 17.71 0.59
CA ASN A 218 -16.51 17.85 1.34
C ASN A 218 -16.34 17.45 2.81
N TYR A 219 -17.29 17.83 3.65
CA TYR A 219 -17.26 17.44 5.04
C TYR A 219 -17.95 16.08 5.25
N TRP A 220 -17.30 15.24 6.04
CA TRP A 220 -17.90 14.06 6.64
C TRP A 220 -18.23 14.31 8.11
N LEU A 221 -19.40 13.84 8.51
CA LEU A 221 -19.88 13.85 9.88
C LEU A 221 -19.69 12.45 10.49
N ALA A 222 -18.84 12.38 11.51
CA ALA A 222 -18.67 11.17 12.31
C ALA A 222 -19.87 10.96 13.25
N ARG A 223 -20.03 9.74 13.76
CA ARG A 223 -21.10 9.37 14.71
C ARG A 223 -21.10 10.25 15.97
N ASP A 224 -19.93 10.69 16.40
CA ASP A 224 -19.75 11.56 17.57
C ASP A 224 -19.98 13.05 17.27
N GLY A 225 -20.43 13.39 16.06
CA GLY A 225 -20.72 14.75 15.63
C GLY A 225 -19.51 15.55 15.15
N ARG A 226 -18.29 14.97 15.18
CA ARG A 226 -17.11 15.66 14.64
C ARG A 226 -17.21 15.77 13.12
N ARG A 227 -16.93 16.98 12.62
CA ARG A 227 -16.82 17.26 11.19
C ARG A 227 -15.38 17.10 10.75
N ARG A 228 -15.17 16.41 9.64
CA ARG A 228 -13.86 16.15 9.05
C ARG A 228 -13.90 16.55 7.59
N LEU A 229 -13.02 17.47 7.18
CA LEU A 229 -12.88 17.88 5.80
C LEU A 229 -12.02 16.85 5.08
N ILE A 230 -12.61 16.18 4.10
CA ILE A 230 -11.95 15.13 3.36
C ILE A 230 -11.75 15.58 1.92
N ALA A 231 -10.51 15.46 1.43
CA ALA A 231 -10.20 15.60 0.01
C ALA A 231 -10.35 14.23 -0.66
N TRP A 232 -11.27 14.13 -1.62
CA TRP A 232 -11.60 12.91 -2.33
C TRP A 232 -11.02 12.89 -3.73
N SER A 233 -10.60 11.70 -4.15
CA SER A 233 -10.36 11.33 -5.54
C SER A 233 -11.24 10.13 -5.86
N SER A 234 -12.09 10.24 -6.87
CA SER A 234 -13.06 9.19 -7.23
C SER A 234 -12.87 8.74 -8.68
N ASN A 235 -12.88 7.43 -8.88
CA ASN A 235 -12.75 6.76 -10.17
C ASN A 235 -13.82 5.67 -10.32
N VAL A 236 -14.09 5.27 -11.56
CA VAL A 236 -15.04 4.18 -11.86
C VAL A 236 -14.33 2.91 -12.31
N LEU A 237 -14.89 1.77 -11.93
CA LEU A 237 -14.52 0.47 -12.47
C LEU A 237 -15.58 0.04 -13.48
N LEU A 238 -15.17 -0.22 -14.71
CA LEU A 238 -16.06 -0.66 -15.78
C LEU A 238 -16.24 -2.18 -15.76
N ASP A 239 -17.41 -2.67 -16.15
CA ASP A 239 -17.66 -4.08 -16.43
C ASP A 239 -17.20 -4.49 -17.84
N GLU A 240 -17.39 -5.77 -18.18
CA GLU A 240 -17.04 -6.32 -19.49
C GLU A 240 -17.80 -5.69 -20.67
N TRP A 241 -18.91 -4.99 -20.41
CA TRP A 241 -19.72 -4.29 -21.40
C TRP A 241 -19.42 -2.79 -21.45
N GLY A 242 -18.42 -2.31 -20.71
CA GLY A 242 -18.05 -0.90 -20.65
C GLY A 242 -18.99 -0.03 -19.81
N ALA A 243 -19.93 -0.64 -19.08
CA ALA A 243 -20.80 0.08 -18.15
C ALA A 243 -20.14 0.20 -16.78
N VAL A 244 -20.51 1.24 -16.02
CA VAL A 244 -19.96 1.45 -14.68
C VAL A 244 -20.48 0.36 -13.72
N SER A 245 -19.55 -0.46 -13.23
CA SER A 245 -19.83 -1.51 -12.25
C SER A 245 -19.79 -0.97 -10.82
N HIS A 246 -18.75 -0.18 -10.50
CA HIS A 246 -18.46 0.32 -9.17
C HIS A 246 -17.79 1.69 -9.23
N VAL A 247 -17.94 2.47 -8.17
CA VAL A 247 -17.20 3.72 -7.96
C VAL A 247 -16.24 3.53 -6.79
N ILE A 248 -14.96 3.80 -6.99
CA ILE A 248 -13.92 3.72 -5.98
C ILE A 248 -13.53 5.15 -5.61
N SER A 249 -13.73 5.51 -4.35
CA SER A 249 -13.37 6.81 -3.79
C SER A 249 -12.28 6.65 -2.75
N THR A 250 -11.18 7.37 -2.93
CA THR A 250 -10.08 7.47 -1.98
C THR A 250 -10.06 8.85 -1.35
N GLY A 251 -9.87 8.93 -0.03
CA GLY A 251 -9.97 10.19 0.72
C GLY A 251 -8.79 10.42 1.64
N ILE A 252 -8.43 11.69 1.86
CA ILE A 252 -7.41 12.10 2.84
C ILE A 252 -8.01 13.17 3.75
N ASP A 253 -7.84 13.01 5.07
CA ASP A 253 -8.28 14.01 6.04
C ASP A 253 -7.34 15.23 5.96
N ILE A 254 -7.90 16.38 5.59
CA ILE A 254 -7.19 17.64 5.48
C ILE A 254 -7.65 18.67 6.53
N THR A 255 -8.45 18.23 7.51
CA THR A 255 -9.08 19.11 8.52
C THR A 255 -8.04 19.92 9.29
N GLU A 256 -7.03 19.25 9.86
CA GLU A 256 -6.00 19.90 10.68
C GLU A 256 -5.18 20.90 9.83
N ARG A 257 -4.75 20.46 8.64
CA ARG A 257 -3.99 21.30 7.72
C ARG A 257 -4.76 22.57 7.35
N LYS A 258 -6.05 22.44 6.99
CA LYS A 258 -6.90 23.58 6.62
C LYS A 258 -7.22 24.48 7.81
N GLN A 259 -7.40 23.92 9.01
CA GLN A 259 -7.62 24.72 10.22
C GLN A 259 -6.40 25.57 10.57
N VAL A 260 -5.20 25.00 10.46
CA VAL A 260 -3.93 25.74 10.66
C VAL A 260 -3.76 26.81 9.59
N GLU A 261 -4.01 26.49 8.32
CA GLU A 261 -3.94 27.45 7.21
C GLU A 261 -4.89 28.63 7.44
N ARG A 262 -6.15 28.35 7.81
CA ARG A 262 -7.15 29.38 8.10
C ARG A 262 -6.76 30.25 9.30
N SER A 263 -6.36 29.63 10.42
CA SER A 263 -5.96 30.37 11.62
C SER A 263 -4.76 31.28 11.35
N LEU A 264 -3.78 30.82 10.55
CA LEU A 264 -2.64 31.63 10.14
C LEU A 264 -3.07 32.79 9.23
N GLN A 265 -4.01 32.55 8.32
CA GLN A 265 -4.56 33.58 7.45
C GLN A 265 -5.33 34.65 8.25
N GLU A 266 -6.20 34.24 9.16
CA GLU A 266 -6.98 35.13 10.04
C GLU A 266 -6.06 35.98 10.92
N THR A 267 -5.06 35.34 11.55
CA THR A 267 -4.05 36.04 12.37
C THR A 267 -3.26 37.06 11.55
N ASN A 268 -2.86 36.70 10.33
CA ASN A 268 -2.14 37.63 9.45
C ASN A 268 -3.01 38.82 9.04
N GLN A 269 -4.30 38.58 8.75
CA GLN A 269 -5.25 39.65 8.41
C GLN A 269 -5.48 40.58 9.61
N GLU A 270 -5.63 40.03 10.81
CA GLU A 270 -5.79 40.80 12.05
C GLU A 270 -4.53 41.65 12.33
N LEU A 271 -3.34 41.05 12.29
CA LEU A 271 -2.06 41.76 12.46
C LEU A 271 -1.87 42.86 11.40
N GLN A 272 -2.29 42.61 10.16
CA GLN A 272 -2.23 43.61 9.10
C GLN A 272 -3.19 44.77 9.40
N ALA A 273 -4.42 44.49 9.80
CA ALA A 273 -5.40 45.52 10.17
C ALA A 273 -4.92 46.36 11.35
N LEU A 274 -4.38 45.72 12.41
CA LEU A 274 -3.84 46.41 13.59
C LEU A 274 -2.67 47.34 13.22
N ILE A 275 -1.77 46.89 12.35
CA ILE A 275 -0.62 47.70 11.93
C ILE A 275 -1.05 48.87 11.04
N GLN A 276 -2.04 48.67 10.18
CA GLN A 276 -2.60 49.73 9.34
C GLN A 276 -3.35 50.78 10.18
N ALA A 277 -4.03 50.37 11.25
CA ALA A 277 -4.76 51.27 12.14
C ALA A 277 -3.89 51.90 13.25
N SER A 278 -2.64 51.45 13.42
CA SER A 278 -1.75 51.94 14.47
C SER A 278 -1.39 53.42 14.24
N PRO A 279 -1.56 54.30 15.24
CA PRO A 279 -1.14 55.69 15.16
C PRO A 279 0.37 55.89 15.32
N VAL A 280 1.11 54.83 15.68
CA VAL A 280 2.57 54.84 15.78
C VAL A 280 3.17 54.41 14.45
N ALA A 281 4.24 55.08 14.02
CA ALA A 281 5.04 54.67 12.87
C ALA A 281 5.64 53.28 13.12
N ILE A 282 5.25 52.32 12.29
CA ILE A 282 5.77 50.95 12.31
C ILE A 282 6.50 50.71 10.99
N THR A 283 7.81 50.52 11.10
CA THR A 283 8.66 50.07 10.01
C THR A 283 9.28 48.72 10.37
N VAL A 284 9.39 47.83 9.38
CA VAL A 284 10.12 46.56 9.52
C VAL A 284 11.23 46.56 8.48
N LEU A 285 12.45 46.33 8.92
CA LEU A 285 13.64 46.26 8.08
C LEU A 285 14.18 44.84 8.02
N ASP A 286 14.76 44.43 6.91
CA ASP A 286 15.58 43.22 6.87
C ASP A 286 17.01 43.48 7.37
N ARG A 287 17.85 42.43 7.37
CA ARG A 287 19.25 42.52 7.84
C ARG A 287 20.13 43.48 7.03
N ARG A 288 19.69 43.89 5.84
CA ARG A 288 20.39 44.84 4.97
C ARG A 288 19.82 46.26 5.08
N GLY A 289 18.89 46.50 6.00
CA GLY A 289 18.22 47.79 6.16
C GLY A 289 17.16 48.07 5.10
N ILE A 290 16.73 47.05 4.35
CA ILE A 290 15.68 47.21 3.33
C ILE A 290 14.31 47.17 4.01
N VAL A 291 13.46 48.15 3.70
CA VAL A 291 12.11 48.26 4.26
C VAL A 291 11.24 47.12 3.73
N LYS A 292 10.69 46.31 4.63
CA LYS A 292 9.74 45.23 4.37
C LYS A 292 8.31 45.60 4.73
N ARG A 293 8.10 46.51 5.68
CA ARG A 293 6.78 47.05 6.02
C ARG A 293 6.86 48.52 6.36
N TRP A 294 5.83 49.24 5.96
CA TRP A 294 5.64 50.66 6.19
C TRP A 294 4.15 50.91 6.38
N ASN A 295 3.74 51.38 7.55
CA ASN A 295 2.32 51.62 7.86
C ASN A 295 1.93 53.10 7.60
N PRO A 296 0.63 53.44 7.59
CA PRO A 296 0.18 54.80 7.29
C PRO A 296 0.73 55.87 8.25
N ALA A 297 0.90 55.54 9.54
CA ALA A 297 1.51 56.47 10.49
C ALA A 297 2.99 56.77 10.16
N ALA A 298 3.74 55.78 9.63
CA ALA A 298 5.09 56.00 9.13
C ALA A 298 5.10 56.91 7.90
N GLU A 299 4.12 56.78 7.00
CA GLU A 299 3.96 57.72 5.88
C GLU A 299 3.73 59.15 6.36
N GLN A 300 2.89 59.33 7.39
CA GLN A 300 2.59 60.64 7.96
C GLN A 300 3.78 61.26 8.70
N ILE A 301 4.52 60.46 9.47
CA ILE A 301 5.64 60.94 10.29
C ILE A 301 6.88 61.22 9.44
N PHE A 302 7.23 60.31 8.53
CA PHE A 302 8.45 60.42 7.74
C PHE A 302 8.25 61.06 6.37
N GLY A 303 7.00 61.21 5.90
CA GLY A 303 6.66 61.91 4.64
C GLY A 303 6.83 61.08 3.36
N TRP A 304 7.24 59.82 3.46
CA TRP A 304 7.43 58.91 2.32
C TRP A 304 6.30 57.90 2.23
N ARG A 305 5.82 57.60 1.01
CA ARG A 305 4.77 56.59 0.83
C ARG A 305 5.34 55.18 0.90
N ALA A 306 4.51 54.22 1.31
CA ALA A 306 4.88 52.81 1.42
C ALA A 306 5.34 52.22 0.08
N ASN A 307 4.72 52.60 -1.03
CA ASN A 307 5.11 52.14 -2.37
C ASN A 307 6.46 52.68 -2.85
N GLU A 308 6.94 53.79 -2.28
CA GLU A 308 8.24 54.41 -2.59
C GLU A 308 9.37 53.87 -1.71
N THR A 309 9.03 53.33 -0.54
CA THR A 309 9.99 52.88 0.49
C THR A 309 10.11 51.37 0.58
N ILE A 310 9.02 50.62 0.39
CA ILE A 310 9.04 49.15 0.47
C ILE A 310 10.00 48.59 -0.59
N ASN A 311 10.83 47.63 -0.17
CA ASN A 311 11.92 47.01 -0.94
C ASN A 311 13.09 47.94 -1.31
N HIS A 312 13.14 49.15 -0.76
CA HIS A 312 14.30 50.04 -0.83
C HIS A 312 15.03 50.11 0.51
N VAL A 313 16.31 50.50 0.49
CA VAL A 313 17.08 50.78 1.71
C VAL A 313 16.44 51.97 2.41
N MET A 314 16.29 51.89 3.73
CA MET A 314 15.70 52.98 4.52
C MET A 314 16.45 54.30 4.28
N PRO A 315 15.77 55.41 3.95
CA PRO A 315 16.42 56.69 3.69
C PRO A 315 17.10 57.24 4.95
N GLU A 316 18.37 57.66 4.86
CA GLU A 316 19.14 58.18 6.00
C GLU A 316 18.48 59.40 6.67
N SER A 317 17.72 60.20 5.93
CA SER A 317 16.97 61.37 6.43
C SER A 317 15.87 61.04 7.44
N THR A 318 15.50 59.76 7.59
CA THR A 318 14.50 59.32 8.58
C THR A 318 15.10 59.06 9.98
N LEU A 319 16.43 59.04 10.12
CA LEU A 319 17.13 58.91 11.41
C LEU A 319 17.29 60.26 12.15
N GLU A 320 17.10 61.38 11.45
CA GLU A 320 17.13 62.73 12.02
C GLU A 320 15.71 63.21 12.36
N VAL A 321 15.03 62.54 13.30
CA VAL A 321 13.80 63.09 13.88
C VAL A 321 14.22 64.09 14.97
N PRO A 322 14.03 65.41 14.79
CA PRO A 322 14.42 66.38 15.81
C PRO A 322 13.41 66.31 16.96
N GLY A 323 13.85 65.84 18.13
CA GLY A 323 13.12 66.02 19.39
C GLY A 323 12.70 64.76 20.15
N TRP A 324 13.62 63.81 20.35
CA TRP A 324 13.59 62.94 21.53
C TRP A 324 14.83 63.16 22.38
#